data_AF-A0A938LZX4-F1
#
_entry.id   AF-A0A938LZX4-F1
#
_cell.length_a   1.000
_cell.length_b   1.000
_cell.length_c   1.000
_cell.angle_alpha   90.00
_cell.angle_beta   90.00
_cell.angle_gamma   90.00
#
_symmetry.space_group_name_H-M   'P 1'
#
loop_
_entity.id
_entity.type
_entity.pdbx_description
1 polymer ?
#
loop_
_entity_poly.entity_id
_entity_poly.type
_entity_poly.pdbx_seq_one_letter_code
_entity_poly.pdbx_strand_id
1 'polypeptide(L)'
;MSTPTTIMQAKTCTIKRVLVDAKVEITPPSYAYGYWRTTPQERQRNLEQWVKEFQDFLRDHRSQDANILSVVPVYEKRCSACDKEYEAFMYADTPDGVATAEHPAIHEGCASCGALKEKGGG
;
A
#
# COMPACT_ATOMS: atom_id res chain seq x y z
N MET A 1 30.12 40.55 3.43
CA MET A 1 29.62 39.54 4.38
C MET A 1 28.91 38.48 3.56
N SER A 2 29.63 37.42 3.19
CA SER A 2 29.08 36.35 2.34
C SER A 2 28.33 35.38 3.24
N THR A 3 27.04 35.20 3.00
CA THR A 3 26.22 34.21 3.70
C THR A 3 26.73 32.81 3.35
N PRO A 4 26.89 31.91 4.33
CA PRO A 4 27.21 30.52 4.03
C PRO A 4 26.01 29.88 3.35
N THR A 5 26.14 29.59 2.05
CA THR A 5 25.23 28.70 1.32
C THR A 5 25.28 27.35 2.02
N THR A 6 24.25 27.05 2.81
CA THR A 6 24.08 25.74 3.42
C THR A 6 23.84 24.76 2.28
N ILE A 7 24.85 23.99 1.93
CA ILE A 7 24.71 22.87 1.01
C ILE A 7 23.82 21.85 1.74
N MET A 8 22.53 21.82 1.42
CA MET A 8 21.65 20.74 1.87
C MET A 8 22.23 19.45 1.31
N GLN A 9 22.84 18.63 2.17
CA GLN A 9 23.26 17.30 1.77
C GLN A 9 22.04 16.57 1.21
N ALA A 10 22.13 16.16 -0.05
CA ALA A 10 21.08 15.39 -0.70
C ALA A 10 20.89 14.09 0.11
N LYS A 11 19.79 14.01 0.87
CA LYS A 11 19.45 12.79 1.61
C LYS A 11 19.00 11.75 0.59
N THR A 12 19.58 10.56 0.66
CA THR A 12 19.10 9.40 -0.11
C THR A 12 18.12 8.58 0.72
N CYS A 13 17.28 7.80 0.06
CA CYS A 13 16.39 6.86 0.71
C CYS A 13 16.26 5.56 -0.08
N THR A 14 16.13 4.46 0.65
CA THR A 14 15.61 3.17 0.18
C THR A 14 14.16 2.98 0.60
N ILE A 15 13.42 2.17 -0.17
CA ILE A 15 12.04 1.79 0.13
C ILE A 15 12.07 0.57 1.05
N LYS A 16 11.52 0.71 2.26
CA LYS A 16 11.36 -0.39 3.21
C LYS A 16 9.92 -0.91 3.19
N ARG A 17 9.74 -2.22 3.32
CA ARG A 17 8.43 -2.83 3.52
C ARG A 17 8.23 -3.05 5.02
N VAL A 18 7.24 -2.39 5.62
CA VAL A 18 6.99 -2.42 7.07
C VAL A 18 5.64 -3.05 7.33
N LEU A 19 5.58 -4.00 8.27
CA LEU A 19 4.32 -4.55 8.76
C LEU A 19 3.63 -3.48 9.62
N VAL A 20 2.44 -3.06 9.24
CA VAL A 20 1.72 -1.96 9.91
C VAL A 20 0.47 -2.41 10.62
N ASP A 21 -0.14 -3.50 10.14
CA ASP A 21 -1.36 -4.05 10.71
C ASP A 21 -1.49 -5.54 10.34
N ALA A 22 -2.43 -6.24 10.97
CA ALA A 22 -2.84 -7.58 10.59
C ALA A 22 -4.35 -7.71 10.71
N LYS A 23 -4.99 -8.30 9.70
CA LYS A 23 -6.42 -8.57 9.70
C LYS A 23 -6.71 -10.06 9.62
N VAL A 24 -7.87 -10.46 10.12
CA VAL A 24 -8.41 -11.80 9.88
C VAL A 24 -9.29 -11.73 8.64
N GLU A 25 -8.98 -12.53 7.63
CA GLU A 25 -9.85 -12.72 6.49
C GLU A 25 -10.55 -14.07 6.62
N ILE A 26 -11.84 -14.08 6.29
CA ILE A 26 -12.64 -15.29 6.20
C ILE A 26 -13.11 -15.43 4.76
N THR A 27 -12.83 -16.59 4.19
CA THR A 27 -13.27 -16.95 2.85
C THR A 27 -14.55 -17.75 2.99
N PRO A 28 -15.70 -17.26 2.47
CA PRO A 28 -16.92 -18.03 2.52
C PRO A 28 -16.75 -19.34 1.73
N PRO A 29 -17.50 -20.41 2.05
CA PRO A 29 -17.39 -21.68 1.33
C PRO A 29 -17.79 -21.58 -0.15
N SER A 30 -17.30 -22.49 -1.00
CA SER A 30 -17.48 -22.51 -2.47
C SER A 30 -18.93 -22.38 -2.96
N TYR A 31 -19.92 -22.82 -2.19
CA TYR A 31 -21.34 -22.66 -2.55
C TYR A 31 -21.84 -21.21 -2.38
N ALA A 32 -21.26 -20.46 -1.45
CA ALA A 32 -21.49 -19.03 -1.28
C ALA A 32 -20.78 -18.19 -2.36
N TYR A 33 -20.19 -18.85 -3.36
CA TYR A 33 -19.64 -18.23 -4.56
C TYR A 33 -20.52 -18.45 -5.81
N GLY A 34 -21.70 -19.08 -5.69
CA GLY A 34 -22.69 -19.11 -6.79
C GLY A 34 -23.10 -17.71 -7.32
N TYR A 35 -22.75 -16.65 -6.58
CA TYR A 35 -23.03 -15.24 -6.85
C TYR A 35 -22.05 -14.54 -7.82
N TRP A 36 -21.09 -15.23 -8.44
CA TRP A 36 -20.18 -14.57 -9.41
C TRP A 36 -20.86 -14.01 -10.67
N ARG A 37 -22.18 -14.25 -10.85
CA ARG A 37 -23.01 -13.67 -11.92
C ARG A 37 -23.79 -12.41 -11.52
N THR A 38 -23.60 -11.88 -10.31
CA THR A 38 -24.33 -10.72 -9.81
C THR A 38 -23.58 -9.41 -10.03
N THR A 39 -24.31 -8.30 -10.05
CA THR A 39 -23.74 -6.95 -10.06
C THR A 39 -22.89 -6.68 -8.81
N PRO A 40 -21.96 -5.71 -8.83
CA PRO A 40 -21.18 -5.33 -7.65
C PRO A 40 -22.05 -4.98 -6.42
N GLN A 41 -23.18 -4.32 -6.61
CA GLN A 41 -24.11 -3.93 -5.54
C GLN A 41 -24.86 -5.12 -4.94
N GLU A 42 -25.22 -6.11 -5.75
CA GLU A 42 -25.80 -7.36 -5.25
C GLU A 42 -24.74 -8.19 -4.51
N ARG A 43 -23.51 -8.20 -5.01
CA ARG A 43 -22.39 -8.88 -4.34
C ARG A 43 -22.15 -8.30 -2.95
N GLN A 44 -22.13 -6.97 -2.81
CA GLN A 44 -22.02 -6.31 -1.52
C GLN A 44 -23.14 -6.76 -0.56
N ARG A 45 -24.41 -6.68 -1.00
CA ARG A 45 -25.57 -7.07 -0.19
C ARG A 45 -25.50 -8.54 0.25
N ASN A 46 -25.08 -9.44 -0.64
CA ASN A 46 -24.93 -10.86 -0.33
C ASN A 46 -23.81 -11.10 0.69
N LEU A 47 -22.69 -10.38 0.58
CA LEU A 47 -21.60 -10.46 1.56
C LEU A 47 -22.03 -9.90 2.92
N GLU A 48 -22.77 -8.78 2.97
CA GLU A 48 -23.32 -8.24 4.22
C GLU A 48 -24.26 -9.23 4.91
N GLN A 49 -25.16 -9.84 4.14
CA GLN A 49 -26.06 -10.88 4.64
C GLN A 49 -25.29 -12.10 5.16
N TRP A 50 -24.28 -12.56 4.42
CA TRP A 50 -23.45 -13.69 4.83
C TRP A 50 -22.64 -13.37 6.11
N VAL A 51 -22.11 -12.16 6.26
CA VAL A 51 -21.42 -11.74 7.50
C VAL A 51 -22.37 -11.79 8.69
N LYS A 52 -23.63 -11.38 8.51
CA LYS A 52 -24.65 -11.46 9.56
C LYS A 52 -24.92 -12.92 9.95
N GLU A 53 -25.13 -13.80 8.98
CA GLU A 53 -25.34 -15.23 9.19
C GLU A 53 -24.12 -15.88 9.87
N PHE A 54 -22.91 -15.49 9.48
CA PHE A 54 -21.67 -15.96 10.09
C PHE A 54 -21.54 -15.51 11.56
N GLN A 55 -21.97 -14.29 11.90
CA GLN A 55 -22.01 -13.84 13.29
C GLN A 55 -23.00 -14.65 14.13
N ASP A 56 -24.17 -14.97 13.58
CA ASP A 56 -25.16 -15.80 14.24
C ASP A 56 -24.65 -17.25 14.39
N PHE A 57 -23.98 -17.79 13.38
CA PHE A 57 -23.27 -19.07 13.42
C PHE A 57 -22.22 -19.10 14.54
N LEU A 58 -21.36 -18.09 14.65
CA LEU A 58 -20.35 -18.04 15.72
C LEU A 58 -20.96 -17.97 17.12
N ARG A 59 -22.17 -17.40 17.25
CA ARG A 59 -22.91 -17.34 18.52
C ARG A 59 -23.59 -18.66 18.87
N ASP A 60 -23.93 -19.48 17.87
CA ASP A 60 -24.50 -20.80 18.07
C ASP A 60 -23.41 -21.87 18.21
N HIS A 61 -23.20 -22.37 19.42
CA HIS A 61 -22.23 -23.44 19.75
C HIS A 61 -22.40 -24.69 18.86
N ARG A 62 -23.57 -24.95 18.26
CA ARG A 62 -23.88 -26.26 17.64
C ARG A 62 -23.47 -26.45 16.20
N SER A 63 -22.96 -25.42 15.53
CA SER A 63 -22.72 -25.51 14.10
C SER A 63 -21.44 -26.30 13.77
N GLN A 64 -21.53 -27.27 12.86
CA GLN A 64 -20.41 -28.14 12.47
C GLN A 64 -19.70 -27.71 11.17
N ASP A 65 -20.06 -26.56 10.59
CA ASP A 65 -19.49 -26.14 9.31
C ASP A 65 -18.06 -25.61 9.47
N ALA A 66 -17.17 -26.06 8.58
CA ALA A 66 -15.78 -25.63 8.57
C ALA A 66 -15.64 -24.25 7.91
N ASN A 67 -15.19 -23.27 8.70
CA ASN A 67 -14.80 -21.95 8.20
C ASN A 67 -13.27 -21.84 8.17
N ILE A 68 -12.71 -21.38 7.05
CA ILE A 68 -11.27 -21.16 6.91
C ILE A 68 -10.98 -19.70 7.25
N LEU A 69 -10.26 -19.50 8.35
CA LEU A 69 -9.76 -18.21 8.80
C LEU A 69 -8.26 -18.11 8.47
N SER A 70 -7.84 -16.97 7.94
CA SER A 70 -6.43 -16.67 7.73
C SER A 70 -6.07 -15.32 8.33
N VAL A 71 -4.84 -15.21 8.85
CA VAL A 71 -4.27 -13.93 9.26
C VAL A 71 -3.53 -13.34 8.07
N VAL A 72 -3.94 -12.16 7.64
CA VAL A 72 -3.37 -11.45 6.51
C VAL A 72 -2.59 -10.24 7.02
N PRO A 73 -1.24 -10.26 6.94
CA PRO A 73 -0.42 -9.12 7.31
C PRO A 73 -0.57 -7.98 6.30
N VAL A 74 -0.78 -6.77 6.79
CA VAL A 74 -0.85 -5.54 5.99
C VAL A 74 0.49 -4.85 6.03
N TYR A 75 1.07 -4.63 4.85
CA TYR A 75 2.36 -3.99 4.71
C TYR A 75 2.24 -2.65 3.99
N GLU A 76 2.97 -1.66 4.50
CA GLU A 76 3.17 -0.37 3.83
C GLU A 76 4.60 -0.29 3.27
N LYS A 77 4.73 0.46 2.17
CA LYS A 77 6.03 0.92 1.70
C LYS A 77 6.36 2.21 2.42
N ARG A 78 7.49 2.27 3.12
CA ARG A 78 7.94 3.46 3.85
C ARG A 78 9.30 3.95 3.39
N CYS A 79 9.50 5.25 3.46
CA CYS A 79 10.77 5.89 3.19
C CYS A 79 11.75 5.63 4.34
N SER A 80 12.91 5.06 4.06
CA SER A 80 13.94 4.84 5.10
C SER A 80 14.50 6.11 5.75
N ALA A 81 14.35 7.28 5.11
CA ALA A 81 14.88 8.55 5.60
C ALA A 81 13.90 9.31 6.52
N CYS A 82 12.59 9.17 6.31
CA CYS A 82 11.56 9.91 7.07
C CYS A 82 10.49 9.03 7.73
N ASP A 83 10.51 7.71 7.48
CA ASP A 83 9.58 6.69 7.99
C ASP A 83 8.09 6.92 7.68
N LYS A 84 7.79 7.86 6.76
CA LYS A 84 6.44 8.06 6.22
C LYS A 84 6.17 7.11 5.07
N GLU A 85 4.89 6.94 4.73
CA GLU A 85 4.46 6.22 3.53
C GLU A 85 5.20 6.74 2.29
N TYR A 86 5.75 5.81 1.51
CA TYR A 86 6.53 6.15 0.34
C TYR A 86 5.62 6.43 -0.86
N GLU A 87 5.48 7.72 -1.15
CA GLU A 87 4.94 8.20 -2.42
C GLU A 87 6.09 8.70 -3.30
N ALA A 88 6.10 8.27 -4.56
CA ALA A 88 7.14 8.68 -5.51
C ALA A 88 6.84 10.08 -6.04
N PHE A 89 7.84 10.97 -6.01
CA PHE A 89 7.85 12.16 -6.87
C PHE A 89 8.96 12.03 -7.91
N MET A 90 8.73 12.61 -9.07
CA MET A 90 9.70 12.67 -10.16
C MET A 90 10.05 14.13 -10.45
N TYR A 91 11.32 14.43 -10.67
CA TYR A 91 11.75 15.74 -11.16
C TYR A 91 12.86 15.59 -12.19
N ALA A 92 12.88 16.51 -13.16
CA ALA A 92 13.98 16.66 -14.09
C ALA A 92 14.94 17.75 -13.58
N ASP A 93 16.23 17.60 -13.86
CA ASP A 93 17.25 18.65 -13.60
C ASP A 93 17.14 19.80 -14.62
N THR A 94 15.94 20.33 -14.83
CA THR A 94 15.67 21.45 -15.73
C THR A 94 14.84 22.52 -15.03
N PRO A 95 15.03 23.81 -15.35
CA PRO A 95 14.27 24.91 -14.75
C PRO A 95 12.75 24.74 -14.93
N ASP A 96 12.35 24.11 -16.04
CA ASP A 96 10.96 23.91 -16.41
C ASP A 96 10.38 22.58 -15.90
N GLY A 97 11.19 21.75 -15.21
CA GLY A 97 10.77 20.44 -14.71
C GLY A 97 10.48 19.39 -15.79
N VAL A 98 10.83 19.68 -17.05
CA VAL A 98 10.66 18.79 -18.21
C VAL A 98 12.00 18.22 -18.63
N ALA A 99 12.10 16.89 -18.75
CA ALA A 99 13.32 16.26 -19.26
C ALA A 99 13.61 16.73 -20.70
N THR A 100 14.81 17.24 -20.93
CA THR A 100 15.25 17.67 -22.27
C THR A 100 16.31 16.70 -22.82
N ALA A 101 16.60 16.78 -24.12
CA ALA A 101 17.66 15.99 -24.74
C ALA A 101 19.04 16.26 -24.10
N GLU A 102 19.23 17.47 -23.56
CA GLU A 102 20.47 17.88 -22.89
C GLU A 102 20.50 17.44 -21.42
N HIS A 103 19.35 17.37 -20.75
CA HIS A 103 19.19 16.96 -19.35
C HIS A 103 18.13 15.87 -19.21
N PRO A 104 18.45 14.62 -19.59
CA PRO A 104 17.51 13.51 -19.62
C PRO A 104 17.24 12.88 -18.24
N ALA A 105 17.93 13.34 -17.19
CA ALA A 105 17.87 12.71 -15.88
C ALA A 105 16.55 13.04 -15.17
N ILE A 106 15.65 12.05 -15.11
CA ILE A 106 14.50 12.05 -14.20
C ILE A 106 14.95 11.35 -12.92
N HIS A 107 14.86 12.04 -11.80
CA HIS A 107 15.15 11.49 -10.48
C HIS A 107 13.84 11.12 -9.78
N GLU A 108 13.81 9.93 -9.17
CA GLU A 108 12.72 9.49 -8.30
C GLU A 108 13.11 9.76 -6.84
N GLY A 109 12.16 10.21 -6.02
CA GLY A 109 12.38 10.36 -4.58
C GLY A 109 11.11 10.22 -3.76
N CYS A 110 11.26 10.35 -2.44
CA CYS A 110 10.15 10.35 -1.49
C CYS A 110 9.47 11.72 -1.42
N ALA A 111 8.18 11.78 -1.79
CA ALA A 111 7.41 13.02 -1.86
C ALA A 111 7.30 13.72 -0.48
N SER A 112 7.33 12.95 0.60
CA SER A 112 7.17 13.49 1.95
C SER A 112 8.42 14.18 2.52
N CYS A 113 9.62 13.87 2.04
CA CYS A 113 10.87 14.43 2.59
C CYS A 113 11.90 14.87 1.55
N GLY A 114 11.62 14.70 0.26
CA GLY A 114 12.52 15.08 -0.83
C GLY A 114 13.77 14.20 -0.95
N ALA A 115 13.86 13.09 -0.22
CA ALA A 115 15.02 12.22 -0.29
C ALA A 115 15.04 11.45 -1.62
N LEU A 116 16.19 11.44 -2.31
CA LEU A 116 16.34 10.78 -3.59
C LEU A 116 16.41 9.27 -3.41
N LYS A 117 15.69 8.53 -4.24
CA LYS A 117 15.74 7.07 -4.21
C LYS A 117 17.13 6.62 -4.61
N GLU A 118 17.74 5.76 -3.79
CA GLU A 118 18.99 5.13 -4.18
C GLU A 118 18.74 4.28 -5.43
N LYS A 119 19.55 4.50 -6.49
CA LYS A 119 19.58 3.61 -7.65
C LYS A 119 20.11 2.27 -7.14
N GLY A 120 19.19 1.33 -6.88
CA GLY A 120 19.56 -0.01 -6.45
C GLY A 120 20.58 -0.59 -7.42
N GLY A 121 21.77 -0.94 -6.92
CA GLY A 121 22.68 -1.83 -7.63
C GLY A 121 21.95 -3.15 -7.87
N GLY A 122 21.87 -3.55 -9.14
CA GLY A 122 21.17 -4.76 -9.58
C GLY A 122 21.74 -6.05 -8.99
#